data_AF-A0A432RW73-F1
#
_entry.id   AF-A0A432RW73-F1
#
_cell.length_a   1.000
_cell.length_b   1.000
_cell.length_c   1.000
_cell.angle_alpha   90.00
_cell.angle_beta   90.00
_cell.angle_gamma   90.00
#
_symmetry.space_group_name_H-M   'P 1'
#
loop_
_entity.id
_entity.type
_entity.pdbx_description
1 polymer ?
#
loop_
_entity_poly.entity_id
_entity_poly.type
_entity_poly.pdbx_seq_one_letter_code
_entity_poly.pdbx_strand_id
1 'polypeptide(L)'
;FDDHAPIILCGDPEGFSGDAGRLLKHADQYNVIYTGHLPAHARQAVSEGKAHFVRWNVHPTSQDIARVMDQLQCQRCVPLFSPIEDINEWRYRLGEHLLATSIIEL
;
A
#
# COMPACT_ATOMS: atom_id res chain seq x y z
N PHE A 1 -22.76 -11.63 -7.45
CA PHE A 1 -22.24 -12.98 -7.15
C PHE A 1 -23.05 -13.55 -5.99
N ASP A 2 -22.74 -14.76 -5.50
CA ASP A 2 -23.36 -15.29 -4.29
C ASP A 2 -22.73 -14.64 -3.05
N ASP A 3 -23.52 -13.83 -2.32
CA ASP A 3 -23.10 -13.13 -1.10
C ASP A 3 -22.82 -14.09 0.08
N HIS A 4 -23.21 -15.35 -0.04
CA HIS A 4 -22.94 -16.42 0.93
C HIS A 4 -21.76 -17.30 0.54
N ALA A 5 -21.04 -16.97 -0.53
CA ALA A 5 -19.82 -17.67 -0.89
C ALA A 5 -18.81 -17.59 0.28
N PRO A 6 -18.08 -18.68 0.57
CA PRO A 6 -17.12 -18.71 1.67
C PRO A 6 -15.95 -17.74 1.49
N ILE A 7 -15.67 -17.37 0.23
CA ILE A 7 -14.66 -16.37 -0.14
C ILE A 7 -15.26 -15.50 -1.24
N ILE A 8 -15.19 -14.19 -1.04
CA ILE A 8 -15.63 -13.19 -2.01
C ILE A 8 -14.43 -12.32 -2.36
N LEU A 9 -14.09 -12.24 -3.65
CA LEU A 9 -13.09 -11.33 -4.17
C LEU A 9 -13.81 -10.17 -4.85
N CYS A 10 -13.57 -8.95 -4.37
CA CYS A 10 -14.19 -7.75 -4.90
C CYS A 10 -13.16 -6.85 -5.61
N GLY A 11 -13.62 -6.17 -6.66
CA GLY A 11 -12.98 -4.93 -7.13
C GLY A 11 -13.28 -3.77 -6.19
N ASP A 12 -12.91 -2.54 -6.57
CA ASP A 12 -13.06 -1.33 -5.75
C ASP A 12 -12.38 -1.48 -4.36
N PRO A 13 -11.05 -1.71 -4.32
CA PRO A 13 -10.35 -2.11 -3.11
C PRO A 13 -10.37 -1.04 -2.00
N GLU A 14 -10.65 0.23 -2.34
CA GLU A 14 -10.89 1.26 -1.34
C GLU A 14 -12.22 1.10 -0.61
N GLY A 15 -13.15 0.29 -1.10
CA GLY A 15 -14.39 0.00 -0.39
C GLY A 15 -15.39 1.15 -0.32
N PHE A 16 -15.25 2.17 -1.18
CA PHE A 16 -16.20 3.29 -1.25
C PHE A 16 -17.31 3.09 -2.29
N SER A 17 -17.13 2.15 -3.22
CA SER A 17 -18.01 1.88 -4.34
C SER A 17 -18.14 0.38 -4.60
N GLY A 18 -19.03 0.03 -5.53
CA GLY A 18 -19.21 -1.34 -5.99
C GLY A 18 -19.64 -2.31 -4.89
N ASP A 19 -19.34 -3.57 -5.11
CA ASP A 19 -19.69 -4.64 -4.17
C ASP A 19 -18.85 -4.58 -2.89
N ALA A 20 -17.57 -4.17 -2.96
CA ALA A 20 -16.75 -3.97 -1.77
C ALA A 20 -17.40 -2.94 -0.82
N GLY A 21 -17.81 -1.78 -1.35
CA GLY A 21 -18.47 -0.76 -0.54
C GLY A 21 -19.86 -1.15 -0.05
N ARG A 22 -20.58 -2.01 -0.78
CA ARG A 22 -21.86 -2.58 -0.32
C ARG A 22 -21.64 -3.54 0.87
N LEU A 23 -20.70 -4.47 0.73
CA LEU A 23 -20.42 -5.49 1.75
C LEU A 23 -19.79 -4.90 3.01
N LEU A 24 -18.92 -3.88 2.88
CA LEU A 24 -18.28 -3.22 4.02
C LEU A 24 -19.26 -2.47 4.94
N LYS A 25 -20.47 -2.15 4.48
CA LYS A 25 -21.54 -1.62 5.36
C LYS A 25 -22.00 -2.64 6.41
N HIS A 26 -21.73 -3.92 6.16
CA HIS A 26 -22.03 -5.05 7.02
C HIS A 26 -20.75 -5.82 7.36
N ALA A 27 -19.64 -5.09 7.55
CA ALA A 27 -18.32 -5.68 7.78
C ALA A 27 -18.26 -6.59 9.01
N ASP A 28 -19.15 -6.42 9.98
CA ASP A 28 -19.31 -7.30 11.15
C ASP A 28 -19.70 -8.74 10.79
N GLN A 29 -20.22 -8.97 9.58
CA GLN A 29 -20.61 -10.29 9.07
C GLN A 29 -19.48 -10.99 8.31
N TYR A 30 -18.36 -10.30 8.07
CA TYR A 30 -17.28 -10.79 7.22
C TYR A 30 -15.92 -10.68 7.90
N ASN A 31 -15.02 -11.60 7.58
CA ASN A 31 -13.60 -11.44 7.88
C ASN A 31 -12.94 -10.67 6.74
N VAL A 32 -12.88 -9.34 6.88
CA VAL A 32 -12.35 -8.45 5.83
C VAL A 32 -10.83 -8.58 5.73
N ILE A 33 -10.32 -8.85 4.52
CA ILE A 33 -8.89 -8.90 4.23
C ILE A 33 -8.58 -7.90 3.11
N TYR A 34 -7.84 -6.86 3.44
CA TYR A 34 -7.26 -5.94 2.46
C TYR A 34 -5.94 -6.51 1.95
N THR A 35 -5.74 -6.50 0.63
CA THR A 35 -4.51 -7.04 0.01
C THR A 35 -3.67 -6.02 -0.75
N GLY A 36 -4.28 -4.86 -1.07
CA GLY A 36 -3.69 -3.82 -1.90
C GLY A 36 -3.12 -2.63 -1.12
N HIS A 37 -3.24 -1.43 -1.67
CA HIS A 37 -3.03 -0.20 -0.92
C HIS A 37 -4.05 -0.14 0.24
N LEU A 38 -3.60 0.29 1.42
CA LEU A 38 -4.43 0.34 2.62
C LEU A 38 -4.81 1.80 2.91
N PRO A 39 -6.01 2.28 2.48
CA PRO A 39 -6.43 3.65 2.73
C PRO A 39 -6.66 3.92 4.23
N ALA A 40 -6.80 5.19 4.61
CA ALA A 40 -6.84 5.61 6.02
C ALA A 40 -7.89 4.86 6.88
N HIS A 41 -9.13 4.70 6.37
CA HIS A 41 -10.18 3.97 7.11
C HIS A 41 -9.86 2.48 7.27
N ALA A 42 -9.25 1.86 6.25
CA ALA A 42 -8.85 0.45 6.30
C ALA A 42 -7.67 0.25 7.27
N ARG A 43 -6.71 1.19 7.31
CA ARG A 43 -5.66 1.21 8.33
C ARG A 43 -6.23 1.26 9.74
N GLN A 44 -7.22 2.13 9.96
CA GLN A 44 -7.90 2.23 11.25
C GLN A 44 -8.58 0.90 11.60
N ALA A 45 -9.37 0.32 10.69
CA ALA A 45 -10.04 -0.97 10.91
C ALA A 45 -9.05 -2.09 11.27
N VAL A 46 -7.90 -2.17 10.57
CA VAL A 46 -6.85 -3.15 10.88
C VAL A 46 -6.23 -2.90 12.26
N SER A 47 -5.94 -1.64 12.61
CA SER A 47 -5.40 -1.28 13.93
C SER A 47 -6.35 -1.59 15.08
N GLU A 48 -7.66 -1.55 14.83
CA GLU A 48 -8.72 -1.89 15.79
C GLU A 48 -9.06 -3.39 15.80
N GLY A 49 -8.39 -4.22 14.98
CA GLY A 49 -8.63 -5.66 14.88
C GLY A 49 -9.95 -6.02 14.17
N LYS A 50 -10.57 -5.08 13.46
CA LYS A 50 -11.83 -5.28 12.69
C LYS A 50 -11.60 -5.77 11.26
N ALA A 51 -10.35 -5.76 10.79
CA ALA A 51 -9.95 -6.24 9.48
C ALA A 51 -8.50 -6.75 9.53
N HIS A 52 -8.11 -7.47 8.47
CA HIS A 52 -6.75 -7.94 8.28
C HIS A 52 -6.11 -7.28 7.07
N PHE A 53 -4.78 -7.26 7.07
CA PHE A 53 -3.99 -6.81 5.93
C PHE A 53 -2.98 -7.88 5.54
N VAL A 54 -2.98 -8.27 4.27
CA VAL A 54 -2.00 -9.19 3.69
C VAL A 54 -1.47 -8.58 2.40
N ARG A 55 -0.27 -7.99 2.45
CA ARG A 55 0.31 -7.29 1.30
C ARG A 55 0.50 -8.22 0.10
N TRP A 56 -0.28 -8.00 -0.96
CA TRP A 56 -0.07 -8.55 -2.31
C TRP A 56 0.36 -7.46 -3.30
N ASN A 57 0.70 -6.26 -2.80
CA ASN A 57 1.11 -5.14 -3.64
C ASN A 57 2.29 -5.49 -4.53
N VAL A 58 2.10 -5.30 -5.83
CA VAL A 58 3.11 -5.47 -6.89
C VAL A 58 4.19 -4.40 -6.87
N HIS A 59 4.04 -3.36 -6.04
CA HIS A 59 5.03 -2.29 -5.93
C HIS A 59 6.27 -2.76 -5.16
N PRO A 60 7.48 -2.47 -5.65
CA PRO A 60 8.74 -2.76 -4.97
C PRO A 60 8.76 -2.18 -3.54
N THR A 61 9.40 -2.89 -2.61
CA THR A 61 9.74 -2.34 -1.29
C THR A 61 10.87 -1.31 -1.40
N SER A 62 11.12 -0.53 -0.34
CA SER A 62 12.32 0.31 -0.23
C SER A 62 13.60 -0.51 -0.39
N GLN A 63 13.62 -1.75 0.09
CA GLN A 63 14.73 -2.69 -0.06
C GLN A 63 14.92 -3.16 -1.51
N ASP A 64 13.84 -3.37 -2.25
CA ASP A 64 13.91 -3.74 -3.67
C ASP A 64 14.42 -2.56 -4.51
N ILE A 65 13.96 -1.35 -4.22
CA ILE A 65 14.48 -0.12 -4.84
C ILE A 65 15.98 0.04 -4.54
N ALA A 66 16.41 -0.14 -3.29
CA ALA A 66 17.83 -0.09 -2.92
C ALA A 66 18.66 -1.09 -3.72
N ARG A 67 18.17 -2.32 -3.90
CA ARG A 67 18.86 -3.35 -4.70
C ARG A 67 18.97 -2.96 -6.16
N VAL A 68 17.91 -2.41 -6.76
CA VAL A 68 17.95 -1.95 -8.16
C VAL A 68 18.92 -0.79 -8.32
N MET A 69 18.93 0.15 -7.37
CA MET A 69 19.88 1.27 -7.40
C MET A 69 21.33 0.81 -7.31
N ASP A 70 21.63 -0.15 -6.44
CA ASP A 70 22.96 -0.75 -6.34
C ASP A 70 23.36 -1.43 -7.66
N GLN A 71 22.49 -2.27 -8.23
CA GLN A 71 22.76 -2.96 -9.50
C GLN A 71 23.01 -2.00 -10.67
N LEU A 72 22.31 -0.87 -10.70
CA LEU A 72 22.41 0.13 -11.76
C LEU A 72 23.39 1.27 -11.43
N GLN A 73 24.05 1.22 -10.27
CA GLN A 73 24.97 2.26 -9.77
C GLN A 73 24.32 3.66 -9.76
N CYS A 74 23.02 3.73 -9.43
CA CYS A 74 22.26 4.97 -9.38
C CYS A 74 22.75 5.88 -8.25
N GLN A 75 22.91 7.17 -8.54
CA GLN A 75 23.37 8.17 -7.55
C GLN A 75 22.22 8.92 -6.85
N ARG A 76 21.02 8.91 -7.44
CA ARG A 76 19.86 9.68 -6.96
C ARG A 76 18.57 8.87 -7.12
N CYS A 77 17.70 8.95 -6.12
CA CYS A 77 16.34 8.41 -6.09
C CYS A 77 15.38 9.55 -5.78
N VAL A 78 14.43 9.79 -6.68
CA VAL A 78 13.42 10.86 -6.54
C VAL A 78 12.03 10.21 -6.51
N PRO A 79 11.25 10.35 -5.43
CA PRO A 79 9.89 9.84 -5.38
C PRO A 79 8.96 10.75 -6.20
N LEU A 80 8.26 10.17 -7.19
CA LEU A 80 7.35 10.91 -8.09
C LEU A 80 5.88 10.53 -7.96
N PHE A 81 5.57 9.32 -7.50
CA PHE A 81 4.20 8.80 -7.50
C PHE A 81 3.45 9.06 -6.18
N SER A 82 4.15 9.01 -5.06
CA SER A 82 3.54 9.18 -3.74
C SER A 82 4.54 9.82 -2.77
N PRO A 83 4.08 10.64 -1.80
CA PRO A 83 4.92 11.07 -0.70
C PRO A 83 5.52 9.86 0.03
N ILE A 84 6.75 10.00 0.52
CA ILE A 84 7.36 8.97 1.34
C ILE A 84 6.76 9.04 2.74
N GLU A 85 5.89 8.08 3.08
CA GLU A 85 5.21 8.03 4.38
C GLU A 85 6.19 7.82 5.55
N ASP A 86 7.23 6.98 5.38
CA ASP A 86 8.29 6.74 6.36
C ASP A 86 9.66 7.15 5.83
N ILE A 87 9.97 8.44 5.92
CA ILE A 87 11.24 8.97 5.42
C ILE A 87 12.47 8.36 6.10
N ASN A 88 12.33 7.88 7.34
CA ASN A 88 13.45 7.32 8.10
C ASN A 88 13.82 5.93 7.59
N GLU A 89 12.84 5.06 7.32
CA GLU A 89 13.10 3.76 6.69
C GLU A 89 13.76 3.94 5.31
N TRP A 90 13.28 4.91 4.53
CA TRP A 90 13.86 5.18 3.22
C TRP A 90 15.28 5.73 3.30
N ARG A 91 15.57 6.63 4.26
CA ARG A 91 16.94 7.12 4.51
C ARG A 91 17.87 6.01 5.03
N TYR A 92 17.36 5.10 5.85
CA TYR A 92 18.13 3.95 6.32
C TYR A 92 18.57 3.05 5.14
N ARG A 93 17.70 2.88 4.13
CA ARG A 93 17.99 2.03 2.96
C ARG A 93 18.82 2.72 1.87
N LEU A 94 18.52 3.99 1.59
CA LEU A 94 19.04 4.71 0.42
C LEU A 94 20.06 5.77 0.77
N GLY A 95 20.21 6.12 2.06
CA GLY A 95 21.15 7.13 2.52
C GLY A 95 20.99 8.47 1.80
N GLU A 96 22.12 9.03 1.38
CA GLU A 96 22.21 10.32 0.67
C GLU A 96 21.66 10.27 -0.76
N HIS A 97 21.43 9.09 -1.31
CA HIS A 97 20.85 8.96 -2.65
C HIS A 97 19.37 9.37 -2.68
N LEU A 98 18.68 9.40 -1.54
CA LEU A 98 17.29 9.81 -1.50
C LEU A 98 17.13 11.33 -1.55
N LEU A 99 16.49 11.81 -2.60
CA LEU A 99 16.01 13.18 -2.70
C LEU A 99 14.56 13.24 -2.22
N ALA A 100 14.36 13.68 -0.98
CA ALA A 100 13.04 13.75 -0.35
C ALA A 100 12.08 14.77 -1.02
N THR A 101 12.62 15.63 -1.89
CA THR A 101 11.84 16.58 -2.69
C THR A 101 11.72 16.06 -4.13
N SER A 102 10.50 16.05 -4.67
CA SER A 102 10.21 15.65 -6.05
C SER A 102 10.67 16.65 -7.12
N ILE A 103 11.63 17.52 -6.79
CA ILE A 103 12.16 18.53 -7.71
C ILE A 103 13.27 17.88 -8.53
N ILE A 104 13.08 17.80 -9.84
CA ILE A 104 14.11 17.45 -10.80
C ILE A 104 14.58 18.76 -11.42
N GLU A 105 15.73 19.27 -10.97
CA GLU A 105 16.45 20.31 -11.73
C GLU A 105 17.22 19.60 -12.86
N LEU A 106 16.86 19.93 -14.11
CA LEU A 106 17.50 19.42 -15.33
C LEU A 106 18.65 20.33 -15.75
#